data_AF-A0A1B6KB69-F1
#
_entry.id   AF-A0A1B6KB69-F1
#
_cell.length_a   1.000
_cell.length_b   1.000
_cell.length_c   1.000
_cell.angle_alpha   90.00
_cell.angle_beta   90.00
_cell.angle_gamma   90.00
#
_symmetry.space_group_name_H-M   'P 1'
#
loop_
_entity.id
_entity.type
_entity.pdbx_description
1 polymer ?
#
loop_
_entity_poly.entity_id
_entity_poly.type
_entity_poly.pdbx_seq_one_letter_code
_entity_poly.pdbx_strand_id
1 'polypeptide(L)'
;LPTRLHPDGSGRNMSLFLLMKRYDCSLKDYIMEQKPEVREAILLLTQLLEAVAHMTKFGVAHRDLKSDNVLLDLSEGSGSCPMLAVSDFGCCLADRTVGLSMPFRTLDTNRGGNAALMAPEVACATPGLFSYIDYSKSDAWAVGTIAYELLSEQGNPFYRSATSGANLRNTSYMDSDLPTLDDGVPPVISRLVRDLLARNPNQRPSAEMAATVCQLFLWAPTPWLNPLHTRALPSSSEILQWLLCLTTKVLCEGRLQGMTGARRTATEYQLIACFLQRAKLSIIRQALNWIHVR
;
A
#
# COMPACT_ATOMS: atom_id res chain seq x y z
N LEU A 1 0.55 28.91 -21.34
CA LEU A 1 -0.67 29.01 -22.17
C LEU A 1 -0.27 29.00 -23.66
N PRO A 2 -1.16 28.65 -24.59
CA PRO A 2 -0.88 28.83 -26.01
C PRO A 2 -0.76 30.32 -26.36
N THR A 3 0.02 30.65 -27.39
CA THR A 3 0.27 32.03 -27.83
C THR A 3 -1.01 32.84 -28.09
N ARG A 4 -2.11 32.17 -28.48
CA ARG A 4 -3.43 32.79 -28.67
C ARG A 4 -4.08 33.32 -27.38
N LEU A 5 -3.67 32.81 -26.20
CA LEU A 5 -4.20 33.22 -24.89
C LEU A 5 -3.18 34.04 -24.09
N HIS A 6 -1.89 33.84 -24.35
CA HIS A 6 -0.80 34.58 -23.71
C HIS A 6 0.34 34.76 -24.73
N PRO A 7 0.70 36.00 -25.14
CA PRO A 7 1.66 36.23 -26.22
C PRO A 7 3.02 35.52 -26.04
N ASP A 8 3.55 35.53 -24.82
CA ASP A 8 4.83 34.86 -24.48
C ASP A 8 4.66 33.39 -24.08
N GLY A 9 3.48 32.81 -24.32
CA GLY A 9 3.13 31.46 -23.90
C GLY A 9 3.68 30.38 -24.84
N SER A 10 4.33 29.35 -24.27
CA SER A 10 4.90 28.21 -25.00
C SER A 10 3.97 26.99 -25.16
N GLY A 11 2.70 27.11 -24.77
CA GLY A 11 1.73 26.00 -24.77
C GLY A 11 1.19 25.66 -26.17
N ARG A 12 0.71 24.43 -26.36
CA ARG A 12 -0.04 24.03 -27.57
C ARG A 12 -1.53 24.28 -27.40
N ASN A 13 -2.25 24.49 -28.51
CA ASN A 13 -3.69 24.72 -28.51
C ASN A 13 -4.53 23.53 -28.04
N MET A 14 -3.99 22.32 -28.12
CA MET A 14 -4.61 21.08 -27.64
C MET A 14 -3.90 20.59 -26.39
N SER A 15 -4.68 20.16 -25.41
CA SER A 15 -4.21 19.55 -24.17
C SER A 15 -5.07 18.33 -23.85
N LEU A 16 -4.51 17.41 -23.07
CA LEU A 16 -5.26 16.31 -22.47
C LEU A 16 -6.07 16.87 -21.29
N PHE A 17 -7.31 16.39 -21.14
CA PHE A 17 -8.17 16.67 -19.99
C PHE A 17 -8.64 15.35 -19.39
N LEU A 18 -8.62 15.25 -18.05
CA LEU A 18 -9.07 14.10 -17.30
C LEU A 18 -10.22 14.52 -16.38
N LEU A 19 -11.41 13.96 -16.61
CA LEU A 19 -12.56 14.13 -15.69
C LEU A 19 -12.52 12.99 -14.67
N MET A 20 -12.43 13.33 -13.39
CA MET A 20 -12.28 12.38 -12.30
C MET A 20 -13.25 12.70 -11.16
N LYS A 21 -13.50 11.71 -10.29
CA LYS A 21 -14.15 11.95 -9.00
C LYS A 21 -13.32 12.96 -8.21
N ARG A 22 -13.99 13.93 -7.58
CA ARG A 22 -13.36 14.85 -6.62
C ARG A 22 -13.23 14.13 -5.27
N TYR A 23 -12.01 14.12 -4.75
CA TYR A 23 -11.68 13.67 -3.40
C TYR A 23 -11.52 14.90 -2.49
N ASP A 24 -11.57 14.69 -1.17
CA ASP A 24 -11.56 15.79 -0.20
C ASP A 24 -10.14 16.31 0.04
N CYS A 25 -9.16 15.42 0.21
CA CYS A 25 -7.77 15.77 0.44
C CYS A 25 -6.80 14.65 -0.01
N SER A 26 -5.49 14.95 0.01
CA SER A 26 -4.46 13.91 -0.08
C SER A 26 -4.22 13.25 1.28
N LEU A 27 -3.63 12.06 1.29
CA LEU A 27 -3.25 11.36 2.52
C LEU A 27 -2.23 12.19 3.31
N LYS A 28 -1.35 12.90 2.62
CA LYS A 28 -0.38 13.79 3.26
C LYS A 28 -1.07 14.91 4.02
N ASP A 29 -2.00 15.61 3.37
CA ASP A 29 -2.76 16.69 4.01
C ASP A 29 -3.56 16.15 5.19
N TYR A 30 -4.18 14.98 5.02
CA TYR A 30 -4.92 14.30 6.09
C TYR A 30 -4.05 14.03 7.33
N ILE A 31 -2.87 13.41 7.16
CA ILE A 31 -1.95 13.10 8.27
C ILE A 31 -1.42 14.37 8.94
N MET A 32 -1.23 15.45 8.17
CA MET A 32 -0.78 16.75 8.70
C MET A 32 -1.86 17.43 9.57
N GLU A 33 -3.12 17.31 9.19
CA GLU A 33 -4.25 17.89 9.94
C GLU A 33 -4.68 17.02 11.13
N GLN A 34 -4.67 15.70 10.95
CA GLN A 34 -5.13 14.73 11.93
C GLN A 34 -4.25 13.48 11.91
N LYS A 35 -3.68 13.14 13.07
CA LYS A 35 -2.99 11.86 13.22
C LYS A 35 -4.04 10.74 13.36
N PRO A 36 -4.09 9.76 12.42
CA PRO A 36 -5.04 8.67 12.50
C PRO A 36 -4.75 7.78 13.71
N GLU A 37 -5.80 7.20 14.30
CA GLU A 37 -5.61 6.16 15.31
C GLU A 37 -4.98 4.91 14.67
N VAL A 38 -4.30 4.09 15.47
CA VAL A 38 -3.58 2.89 14.98
C VAL A 38 -4.48 1.97 14.14
N ARG A 39 -5.74 1.78 14.54
CA ARG A 39 -6.69 0.95 13.76
C ARG A 39 -7.00 1.56 12.40
N GLU A 40 -7.23 2.86 12.36
CA GLU A 40 -7.51 3.60 11.12
C GLU A 40 -6.28 3.58 10.20
N ALA A 41 -5.08 3.80 10.75
CA ALA A 41 -3.82 3.68 10.03
C ALA A 41 -3.64 2.28 9.41
N ILE A 42 -4.01 1.22 10.13
CA ILE A 42 -3.99 -0.16 9.59
C ILE A 42 -5.03 -0.33 8.46
N LEU A 43 -6.22 0.25 8.59
CA LEU A 43 -7.23 0.21 7.53
C LEU A 43 -6.75 0.94 6.26
N LEU A 44 -6.16 2.14 6.40
CA LEU A 44 -5.56 2.90 5.29
C LEU A 44 -4.39 2.13 4.64
N LEU A 45 -3.50 1.56 5.45
CA LEU A 45 -2.41 0.70 4.97
C LEU A 45 -2.96 -0.51 4.21
N THR A 46 -4.03 -1.13 4.70
CA THR A 46 -4.66 -2.28 4.04
C THR A 46 -5.27 -1.88 2.70
N GLN A 47 -5.99 -0.75 2.64
CA GLN A 47 -6.54 -0.23 1.38
C GLN A 47 -5.44 0.05 0.35
N LEU A 48 -4.33 0.66 0.78
CA LEU A 48 -3.19 0.94 -0.08
C LEU A 48 -2.52 -0.34 -0.59
N LEU A 49 -2.32 -1.34 0.28
CA LEU A 49 -1.78 -2.64 -0.11
C LEU A 49 -2.71 -3.40 -1.07
N GLU A 50 -4.03 -3.31 -0.89
CA GLU A 50 -5.03 -3.86 -1.83
C GLU A 50 -4.94 -3.17 -3.21
N ALA A 51 -4.79 -1.85 -3.24
CA ALA A 51 -4.61 -1.10 -4.49
C ALA A 51 -3.32 -1.52 -5.20
N VAL A 52 -2.20 -1.66 -4.48
CA VAL A 52 -0.93 -2.13 -5.07
C VAL A 52 -1.03 -3.59 -5.54
N ALA A 53 -1.64 -4.47 -4.74
CA ALA A 53 -1.87 -5.86 -5.14
C ALA A 53 -2.69 -5.95 -6.43
N HIS A 54 -3.68 -5.07 -6.59
CA HIS A 54 -4.46 -4.95 -7.81
C HIS A 54 -3.58 -4.52 -9.00
N MET A 55 -2.78 -3.46 -8.86
CA MET A 55 -1.88 -2.98 -9.93
C MET A 55 -0.89 -4.08 -10.36
N THR A 56 -0.21 -4.72 -9.40
CA THR A 56 0.75 -5.79 -9.66
C THR A 56 0.10 -6.97 -10.38
N LYS A 57 -1.13 -7.35 -10.01
CA LYS A 57 -1.88 -8.43 -10.69
C LYS A 57 -2.10 -8.15 -12.16
N PHE A 58 -2.27 -6.88 -12.55
CA PHE A 58 -2.45 -6.46 -13.93
C PHE A 58 -1.14 -6.05 -14.64
N GLY A 59 0.01 -6.33 -14.02
CA GLY A 59 1.32 -6.00 -14.60
C GLY A 59 1.62 -4.51 -14.62
N VAL A 60 0.98 -3.73 -13.72
CA VAL A 60 1.19 -2.29 -13.60
C VAL A 60 2.02 -2.00 -12.35
N ALA A 61 3.04 -1.14 -12.50
CA ALA A 61 3.74 -0.52 -11.38
C ALA A 61 3.53 0.99 -11.41
N HIS A 62 3.19 1.58 -10.27
CA HIS A 62 2.93 3.01 -10.15
C HIS A 62 4.20 3.85 -10.27
N ARG A 63 5.30 3.45 -9.60
CA ARG A 63 6.64 4.08 -9.63
C ARG A 63 6.74 5.52 -9.11
N ASP A 64 5.64 6.11 -8.65
CA ASP A 64 5.60 7.40 -7.95
C ASP A 64 4.65 7.37 -6.74
N LEU A 65 4.64 6.26 -5.98
CA LEU A 65 3.83 6.20 -4.74
C LEU A 65 4.46 7.08 -3.66
N LYS A 66 3.63 7.96 -3.12
CA LYS A 66 3.89 8.89 -2.01
C LYS A 66 2.54 9.34 -1.45
N SER A 67 2.51 9.85 -0.22
CA SER A 67 1.28 10.31 0.42
C SER A 67 0.57 11.44 -0.34
N ASP A 68 1.29 12.27 -1.11
CA ASP A 68 0.69 13.27 -2.02
C ASP A 68 -0.17 12.63 -3.13
N ASN A 69 0.17 11.44 -3.61
CA ASN A 69 -0.51 10.75 -4.72
C ASN A 69 -1.60 9.78 -4.24
N VAL A 70 -1.88 9.76 -2.94
CA VAL A 70 -2.94 8.98 -2.33
C VAL A 70 -4.05 9.95 -1.92
N LEU A 71 -5.27 9.75 -2.41
CA LEU A 71 -6.40 10.64 -2.17
C LEU A 71 -7.41 9.99 -1.24
N LEU A 72 -8.07 10.80 -0.41
CA LEU A 72 -9.05 10.34 0.57
C LEU A 72 -10.43 10.95 0.30
N ASP A 73 -11.46 10.12 0.48
CA ASP A 73 -12.86 10.51 0.53
C ASP A 73 -13.36 10.35 1.97
N LEU A 74 -13.80 11.46 2.55
CA LEU A 74 -14.22 11.62 3.95
C LEU A 74 -15.75 11.62 4.10
N SER A 75 -16.50 11.25 3.05
CA SER A 75 -17.97 11.35 3.01
C SER A 75 -18.70 10.50 4.06
N GLU A 76 -18.08 9.45 4.61
CA GLU A 76 -18.66 8.64 5.70
C GLU A 76 -18.65 9.34 7.07
N GLY A 77 -18.04 10.52 7.17
CA GLY A 77 -18.05 11.37 8.37
C GLY A 77 -17.01 10.98 9.43
N SER A 78 -16.95 11.81 10.48
CA SER A 78 -15.99 11.67 11.58
C SER A 78 -16.18 10.37 12.35
N GLY A 79 -15.09 9.62 12.56
CA GLY A 79 -15.09 8.33 13.26
C GLY A 79 -15.20 7.10 12.36
N SER A 80 -15.34 7.29 11.05
CA SER A 80 -15.26 6.23 10.03
C SER A 80 -13.90 6.28 9.32
N CYS A 81 -13.40 5.13 8.87
CA CYS A 81 -12.18 5.10 8.06
C CYS A 81 -12.44 5.69 6.66
N PRO A 82 -11.64 6.69 6.22
CA PRO A 82 -11.73 7.26 4.88
C PRO A 82 -11.57 6.21 3.77
N MET A 83 -12.24 6.41 2.65
CA MET A 83 -11.98 5.61 1.45
C MET A 83 -10.74 6.16 0.74
N LEU A 84 -9.79 5.27 0.47
CA LEU A 84 -8.50 5.60 -0.14
C LEU A 84 -8.49 5.26 -1.63
N ALA A 85 -7.92 6.16 -2.45
CA ALA A 85 -7.62 5.91 -3.86
C ALA A 85 -6.19 6.29 -4.21
N VAL A 86 -5.53 5.48 -5.04
CA VAL A 86 -4.23 5.83 -5.65
C VAL A 86 -4.49 6.69 -6.88
N SER A 87 -3.73 7.76 -7.05
CA SER A 87 -3.84 8.74 -8.13
C SER A 87 -2.48 9.02 -8.78
N ASP A 88 -2.48 9.78 -9.88
CA ASP A 88 -1.29 10.17 -10.65
C ASP A 88 -0.45 9.01 -11.21
N PHE A 89 -1.01 8.37 -12.24
CA PHE A 89 -0.34 7.33 -13.01
C PHE A 89 0.64 7.90 -14.07
N GLY A 90 1.02 9.18 -14.01
CA GLY A 90 1.89 9.81 -15.00
C GLY A 90 3.27 9.15 -15.14
N CYS A 91 3.75 8.54 -14.05
CA CYS A 91 5.00 7.80 -14.02
C CYS A 91 4.83 6.27 -14.09
N CYS A 92 3.62 5.74 -14.29
CA CYS A 92 3.41 4.29 -14.20
C CYS A 92 4.13 3.51 -15.32
N LEU A 93 4.42 2.24 -15.04
CA LEU A 93 4.80 1.23 -16.03
C LEU A 93 3.55 0.37 -16.27
N ALA A 94 3.06 0.37 -17.51
CA ALA A 94 1.86 -0.37 -17.91
C ALA A 94 2.03 -1.00 -19.32
N ASP A 95 3.23 -1.49 -19.61
CA ASP A 95 3.56 -2.10 -20.89
C ASP A 95 3.29 -3.62 -20.85
N ARG A 96 2.36 -4.08 -21.68
CA ARG A 96 1.94 -5.50 -21.75
C ARG A 96 3.02 -6.44 -22.26
N THR A 97 4.03 -5.93 -22.96
CA THR A 97 5.11 -6.74 -23.56
C THR A 97 6.18 -7.10 -22.54
N VAL A 98 6.56 -6.14 -21.69
CA VAL A 98 7.61 -6.31 -20.66
C VAL A 98 7.03 -6.60 -19.28
N GLY A 99 5.75 -6.27 -19.06
CA GLY A 99 5.10 -6.40 -17.76
C GLY A 99 5.82 -5.58 -16.69
N LEU A 100 6.18 -6.24 -15.60
CA LEU A 100 6.89 -5.63 -14.46
C LEU A 100 8.41 -5.75 -14.54
N SER A 101 8.96 -6.38 -15.58
CA SER A 101 10.39 -6.53 -15.79
C SER A 101 10.85 -5.67 -16.96
N MET A 102 11.30 -4.46 -16.67
CA MET A 102 11.63 -3.48 -17.70
C MET A 102 13.12 -3.57 -18.09
N PRO A 103 13.45 -3.65 -19.40
CA PRO A 103 14.84 -3.57 -19.86
C PRO A 103 15.50 -2.25 -19.44
N PHE A 104 16.72 -2.32 -18.91
CA PHE A 104 17.47 -1.14 -18.47
C PHE A 104 18.81 -1.05 -19.19
N ARG A 105 18.78 -0.45 -20.38
CA ARG A 105 19.93 -0.42 -21.30
C ARG A 105 20.82 0.80 -21.13
N THR A 106 20.25 1.93 -20.70
CA THR A 106 20.91 3.24 -20.65
C THR A 106 20.54 3.98 -19.39
N LEU A 107 21.42 4.86 -18.89
CA LEU A 107 21.12 5.70 -17.74
C LEU A 107 19.94 6.65 -17.97
N ASP A 108 19.66 7.02 -19.22
CA ASP A 108 18.54 7.89 -19.60
C ASP A 108 17.15 7.22 -19.52
N THR A 109 17.10 5.91 -19.21
CA THR A 109 15.82 5.22 -19.04
C THR A 109 15.09 5.74 -17.81
N ASN A 110 13.83 6.17 -17.99
CA ASN A 110 13.00 6.63 -16.89
C ASN A 110 12.65 5.47 -15.94
N ARG A 111 13.18 5.53 -14.71
CA ARG A 111 13.00 4.53 -13.64
C ARG A 111 11.81 4.81 -12.70
N GLY A 112 11.13 5.94 -12.86
CA GLY A 112 10.03 6.36 -11.97
C GLY A 112 10.09 7.84 -11.61
N GLY A 113 9.12 8.27 -10.79
CA GLY A 113 8.90 9.69 -10.47
C GLY A 113 9.59 10.17 -9.20
N ASN A 114 9.55 9.39 -8.11
CA ASN A 114 10.09 9.82 -6.82
C ASN A 114 11.47 9.22 -6.56
N ALA A 115 12.53 10.03 -6.66
CA ALA A 115 13.88 9.57 -6.38
C ALA A 115 14.10 9.15 -4.91
N ALA A 116 13.42 9.78 -3.95
CA ALA A 116 13.58 9.47 -2.53
C ALA A 116 12.88 8.17 -2.13
N LEU A 117 11.71 7.90 -2.73
CA LEU A 117 10.91 6.69 -2.45
C LEU A 117 11.08 5.60 -3.51
N MET A 118 12.11 5.70 -4.35
CA MET A 118 12.47 4.65 -5.29
C MET A 118 13.02 3.45 -4.52
N ALA A 119 12.47 2.25 -4.77
CA ALA A 119 12.90 1.05 -4.07
C ALA A 119 14.40 0.73 -4.33
N PRO A 120 15.13 0.10 -3.38
CA PRO A 120 16.58 -0.10 -3.48
C PRO A 120 17.00 -0.87 -4.73
N GLU A 121 16.23 -1.88 -5.12
CA GLU A 121 16.48 -2.67 -6.34
C GLU A 121 16.37 -1.86 -7.64
N VAL A 122 15.62 -0.74 -7.62
CA VAL A 122 15.48 0.17 -8.76
C VAL A 122 16.55 1.27 -8.70
N ALA A 123 16.78 1.83 -7.51
CA ALA A 123 17.73 2.92 -7.29
C ALA A 123 19.18 2.48 -7.55
N CYS A 124 19.53 1.26 -7.11
CA CYS A 124 20.87 0.68 -7.24
C CYS A 124 21.08 -0.12 -8.53
N ALA A 125 20.06 -0.23 -9.41
CA ALA A 125 20.19 -0.92 -10.67
C ALA A 125 21.27 -0.27 -11.56
N THR A 126 22.03 -1.10 -12.28
CA THR A 126 23.04 -0.65 -13.25
C THR A 126 22.62 -1.00 -14.68
N PRO A 127 22.72 -0.05 -15.63
CA PRO A 127 22.30 -0.29 -17.00
C PRO A 127 23.27 -1.24 -17.70
N GLY A 128 22.75 -2.01 -18.65
CA GLY A 128 23.53 -2.97 -19.42
C GLY A 128 22.72 -3.63 -20.52
N LEU A 129 23.41 -4.28 -21.47
CA LEU A 129 22.78 -4.90 -22.64
C LEU A 129 21.70 -5.94 -22.27
N PHE A 130 21.91 -6.64 -21.15
CA PHE A 130 21.02 -7.68 -20.63
C PHE A 130 20.48 -7.33 -19.22
N SER A 131 20.54 -6.06 -18.82
CA SER A 131 20.05 -5.62 -17.51
C SER A 131 18.55 -5.38 -17.55
N TYR A 132 17.88 -5.76 -16.46
CA TYR A 132 16.45 -5.54 -16.24
C TYR A 132 16.22 -5.00 -14.84
N ILE A 133 15.17 -4.20 -14.70
CA ILE A 133 14.67 -3.75 -13.40
C ILE A 133 13.34 -4.46 -13.15
N ASP A 134 13.26 -5.18 -12.03
CA ASP A 134 12.05 -5.82 -11.56
C ASP A 134 11.25 -4.87 -10.65
N TYR A 135 10.05 -4.50 -11.08
CA TYR A 135 9.13 -3.65 -10.33
C TYR A 135 8.08 -4.45 -9.55
N SER A 136 8.12 -5.79 -9.57
CA SER A 136 7.11 -6.67 -8.97
C SER A 136 6.83 -6.43 -7.49
N LYS A 137 7.80 -5.87 -6.76
CA LYS A 137 7.69 -5.52 -5.34
C LYS A 137 8.14 -4.10 -5.02
N SER A 138 8.40 -3.27 -6.04
CA SER A 138 8.92 -1.90 -5.86
C SER A 138 7.88 -1.01 -5.17
N ASP A 139 6.63 -1.05 -5.64
CA ASP A 139 5.54 -0.29 -5.02
C ASP A 139 5.25 -0.77 -3.58
N ALA A 140 5.42 -2.06 -3.28
CA ALA A 140 5.27 -2.58 -1.93
C ALA A 140 6.29 -1.98 -0.95
N TRP A 141 7.51 -1.70 -1.41
CA TRP A 141 8.51 -0.98 -0.62
C TRP A 141 8.09 0.46 -0.36
N ALA A 142 7.57 1.16 -1.38
CA ALA A 142 7.06 2.52 -1.21
C ALA A 142 5.90 2.57 -0.20
N VAL A 143 5.01 1.55 -0.20
CA VAL A 143 3.98 1.40 0.83
C VAL A 143 4.57 1.25 2.24
N GLY A 144 5.67 0.52 2.39
CA GLY A 144 6.41 0.44 3.66
C GLY A 144 6.86 1.81 4.16
N THR A 145 7.28 2.72 3.27
CA THR A 145 7.66 4.08 3.65
C THR A 145 6.46 4.93 4.09
N ILE A 146 5.33 4.82 3.38
CA ILE A 146 4.07 5.50 3.72
C ILE A 146 3.50 4.96 5.05
N ALA A 147 3.72 3.68 5.34
CA ALA A 147 3.30 3.09 6.61
C ALA A 147 3.96 3.78 7.82
N TYR A 148 5.19 4.29 7.70
CA TYR A 148 5.81 5.11 8.75
C TYR A 148 5.11 6.45 8.94
N GLU A 149 4.62 7.09 7.87
CA GLU A 149 3.81 8.32 7.98
C GLU A 149 2.50 8.08 8.73
N LEU A 150 1.93 6.88 8.56
CA LEU A 150 0.69 6.47 9.22
C LEU A 150 0.88 6.01 10.68
N LEU A 151 2.00 5.35 10.99
CA LEU A 151 2.18 4.56 12.22
C LEU A 151 3.31 5.04 13.14
N SER A 152 4.03 6.11 12.77
CA SER A 152 5.12 6.65 13.60
C SER A 152 4.96 8.15 13.80
N GLU A 153 5.23 8.62 15.02
CA GLU A 153 5.33 10.06 15.31
C GLU A 153 6.47 10.75 14.55
N GLN A 154 7.52 10.00 14.20
CA GLN A 154 8.72 10.55 13.54
C GLN A 154 8.51 10.79 12.04
N GLY A 155 7.42 10.27 11.47
CA GLY A 155 7.11 10.34 10.05
C GLY A 155 7.98 9.42 9.18
N ASN A 156 8.01 9.70 7.88
CA ASN A 156 8.74 8.89 6.90
C ASN A 156 10.26 8.97 7.10
N PRO A 157 10.98 7.85 7.36
CA PRO A 157 12.42 7.89 7.62
C PRO A 157 13.27 8.27 6.39
N PHE A 158 12.71 8.24 5.18
CA PHE A 158 13.40 8.60 3.95
C PHE A 158 13.21 10.08 3.57
N TYR A 159 12.24 10.76 4.19
CA TYR A 159 12.09 12.20 4.09
C TYR A 159 12.90 12.92 5.17
N ARG A 160 13.25 14.17 4.87
CA ARG A 160 14.04 14.98 5.78
C ARG A 160 13.22 15.27 7.03
N SER A 161 13.69 14.77 8.17
CA SER A 161 13.07 15.06 9.45
C SER A 161 13.21 16.56 9.78
N ALA A 162 12.12 17.17 10.23
CA ALA A 162 12.12 18.54 10.74
C ALA A 162 12.91 18.67 12.06
N THR A 163 13.03 17.58 12.83
CA THR A 163 13.65 17.59 14.16
C THR A 163 15.13 17.23 14.14
N SER A 164 15.53 16.19 13.39
CA SER A 164 16.93 15.76 13.32
C SER A 164 17.68 16.28 12.10
N GLY A 165 16.98 16.76 11.07
CA GLY A 165 17.56 17.23 9.81
C GLY A 165 18.18 16.14 8.92
N ALA A 166 18.23 14.89 9.41
CA ALA A 166 18.76 13.72 8.70
C ALA A 166 17.63 12.88 8.08
N ASN A 167 17.99 12.09 7.06
CA ASN A 167 17.11 11.11 6.44
C ASN A 167 17.90 9.90 5.95
N LEU A 168 17.24 8.75 5.89
CA LEU A 168 17.79 7.56 5.29
C LEU A 168 17.85 7.72 3.77
N ARG A 169 18.87 7.11 3.15
CA ARG A 169 18.99 7.03 1.69
C ARG A 169 18.57 5.64 1.24
N ASN A 170 17.58 5.55 0.36
CA ASN A 170 17.13 4.30 -0.25
C ASN A 170 18.29 3.46 -0.85
N THR A 171 19.34 4.10 -1.35
CA THR A 171 20.51 3.42 -1.91
C THR A 171 21.42 2.76 -0.88
N SER A 172 21.47 3.22 0.38
CA SER A 172 22.51 2.82 1.33
C SER A 172 22.07 2.51 2.77
N TYR A 173 20.81 2.76 3.15
CA TYR A 173 20.31 2.41 4.48
C TYR A 173 20.45 0.91 4.76
N MET A 174 20.58 0.52 6.02
CA MET A 174 20.48 -0.86 6.50
C MET A 174 19.17 -1.07 7.25
N ASP A 175 18.67 -2.30 7.33
CA ASP A 175 17.42 -2.61 8.03
C ASP A 175 17.49 -2.25 9.53
N SER A 176 18.69 -2.24 10.12
CA SER A 176 18.96 -1.79 11.49
C SER A 176 18.82 -0.29 11.70
N ASP A 177 18.87 0.50 10.62
CA ASP A 177 18.78 1.96 10.68
C ASP A 177 17.32 2.44 10.70
N LEU A 178 16.38 1.54 10.40
CA LEU A 178 14.95 1.85 10.41
C LEU A 178 14.49 2.12 11.85
N PRO A 179 13.81 3.26 12.11
CA PRO A 179 13.32 3.55 13.44
C PRO A 179 12.27 2.53 13.87
N THR A 180 12.22 2.26 15.17
CA THR A 180 11.16 1.44 15.76
C THR A 180 9.83 2.20 15.68
N LEU A 181 8.78 1.52 15.21
CA LEU A 181 7.42 2.06 15.29
C LEU A 181 6.97 2.19 16.74
N ASP A 182 5.97 3.04 16.95
CA ASP A 182 5.44 3.40 18.28
C ASP A 182 4.86 2.18 19.01
N ASP A 183 4.92 2.15 20.35
CA ASP A 183 4.52 1.00 21.19
C ASP A 183 3.05 0.55 21.01
N GLY A 184 2.19 1.45 20.51
CA GLY A 184 0.79 1.15 20.20
C GLY A 184 0.59 0.29 18.95
N VAL A 185 1.62 0.14 18.09
CA VAL A 185 1.53 -0.59 16.84
C VAL A 185 1.64 -2.10 17.10
N PRO A 186 0.66 -2.92 16.67
CA PRO A 186 0.70 -4.37 16.86
C PRO A 186 1.99 -4.99 16.28
N PRO A 187 2.66 -5.92 17.00
CA PRO A 187 3.94 -6.49 16.55
C PRO A 187 3.91 -7.13 15.15
N VAL A 188 2.78 -7.75 14.78
CA VAL A 188 2.57 -8.33 13.45
C VAL A 188 2.63 -7.26 12.35
N ILE A 189 2.03 -6.09 12.60
CA ILE A 189 2.05 -4.96 11.67
C ILE A 189 3.44 -4.32 11.64
N SER A 190 4.08 -4.15 12.80
CA SER A 190 5.44 -3.62 12.87
C SER A 190 6.46 -4.47 12.11
N ARG A 191 6.39 -5.79 12.25
CA ARG A 191 7.19 -6.71 11.43
C ARG A 191 6.84 -6.61 9.95
N LEU A 192 5.56 -6.51 9.59
CA LEU A 192 5.16 -6.41 8.19
C LEU A 192 5.75 -5.15 7.52
N VAL A 193 5.70 -4.00 8.21
CA VAL A 193 6.28 -2.75 7.71
C VAL A 193 7.79 -2.87 7.54
N ARG A 194 8.48 -3.50 8.50
CA ARG A 194 9.92 -3.78 8.39
C ARG A 194 10.23 -4.68 7.19
N ASP A 195 9.49 -5.78 7.02
CA ASP A 195 9.69 -6.72 5.92
C ASP A 195 9.39 -6.08 4.54
N LEU A 196 8.41 -5.17 4.47
CA LEU A 196 8.14 -4.37 3.26
C LEU A 196 9.35 -3.49 2.90
N LEU A 197 10.10 -3.02 3.90
CA LEU A 197 11.32 -2.24 3.71
C LEU A 197 12.59 -3.08 3.62
N ALA A 198 12.51 -4.41 3.47
CA ALA A 198 13.68 -5.22 3.17
C ALA A 198 14.32 -4.75 1.85
N ARG A 199 15.64 -4.51 1.87
CA ARG A 199 16.38 -4.06 0.67
C ARG A 199 16.38 -5.09 -0.44
N ASN A 200 16.52 -6.37 -0.07
CA ASN A 200 16.45 -7.47 -1.02
C ASN A 200 14.98 -7.78 -1.33
N PRO A 201 14.49 -7.57 -2.58
CA PRO A 201 13.09 -7.82 -2.91
C PRO A 201 12.69 -9.29 -2.73
N ASN A 202 13.62 -10.25 -2.70
CA ASN A 202 13.31 -11.66 -2.43
C ASN A 202 12.92 -11.91 -0.96
N GLN A 203 13.38 -11.08 -0.03
CA GLN A 203 13.01 -11.14 1.39
C GLN A 203 11.73 -10.33 1.67
N ARG A 204 11.30 -9.50 0.72
CA ARG A 204 10.09 -8.67 0.82
C ARG A 204 8.83 -9.50 0.51
N PRO A 205 7.74 -9.38 1.27
CA PRO A 205 6.46 -9.95 0.87
C PRO A 205 5.95 -9.25 -0.40
N SER A 206 5.19 -9.97 -1.24
CA SER A 206 4.43 -9.32 -2.31
C SER A 206 3.32 -8.44 -1.71
N ALA A 207 2.82 -7.46 -2.48
CA ALA A 207 1.67 -6.67 -2.04
C ALA A 207 0.43 -7.55 -1.77
N GLU A 208 0.20 -8.60 -2.56
CA GLU A 208 -0.90 -9.57 -2.33
C GLU A 208 -0.75 -10.28 -0.98
N MET A 209 0.47 -10.70 -0.63
CA MET A 209 0.79 -11.35 0.64
C MET A 209 0.64 -10.37 1.80
N ALA A 210 1.23 -9.18 1.71
CA ALA A 210 1.16 -8.14 2.75
C ALA A 210 -0.28 -7.68 3.01
N ALA A 211 -1.05 -7.42 1.95
CA ALA A 211 -2.48 -7.12 2.05
C ALA A 211 -3.21 -8.26 2.78
N THR A 212 -2.93 -9.53 2.44
CA THR A 212 -3.56 -10.69 3.10
C THR A 212 -3.21 -10.76 4.59
N VAL A 213 -1.98 -10.43 4.99
CA VAL A 213 -1.60 -10.35 6.42
C VAL A 213 -2.44 -9.30 7.15
N CYS A 214 -2.59 -8.09 6.58
CA CYS A 214 -3.43 -7.06 7.17
C CYS A 214 -4.91 -7.46 7.23
N GLN A 215 -5.44 -8.10 6.18
CA GLN A 215 -6.82 -8.60 6.15
C GLN A 215 -7.05 -9.69 7.22
N LEU A 216 -6.08 -10.59 7.43
CA LEU A 216 -6.13 -11.56 8.52
C LEU A 216 -6.07 -10.87 9.88
N PHE A 217 -5.18 -9.91 10.05
CA PHE A 217 -5.09 -9.16 11.31
C PHE A 217 -6.41 -8.46 11.69
N LEU A 218 -7.09 -7.88 10.70
CA LEU A 218 -8.35 -7.16 10.92
C LEU A 218 -9.55 -8.08 11.14
N TRP A 219 -9.64 -9.22 10.41
CA TRP A 219 -10.89 -9.97 10.29
C TRP A 219 -10.80 -11.46 10.69
N ALA A 220 -9.61 -12.01 10.90
CA ALA A 220 -9.46 -13.39 11.31
C ALA A 220 -9.87 -13.57 12.78
N PRO A 221 -10.32 -14.77 13.18
CA PRO A 221 -10.49 -15.11 14.58
C PRO A 221 -9.19 -14.90 15.37
N THR A 222 -9.26 -14.27 16.54
CA THR A 222 -8.11 -14.00 17.42
C THR A 222 -7.19 -15.20 17.66
N PRO A 223 -7.70 -16.46 17.82
CA PRO A 223 -6.82 -17.62 17.98
C PRO A 223 -5.87 -17.87 16.81
N TRP A 224 -6.18 -17.39 15.60
CA TRP A 224 -5.32 -17.54 14.42
C TRP A 224 -4.18 -16.52 14.38
N LEU A 225 -4.19 -15.52 15.25
CA LEU A 225 -3.16 -14.47 15.28
C LEU A 225 -2.21 -14.64 16.47
N ASN A 226 -2.48 -15.58 17.37
CA ASN A 226 -1.71 -15.76 18.60
C ASN A 226 -0.67 -16.87 18.42
N PRO A 227 0.63 -16.54 18.26
CA PRO A 227 1.68 -17.54 18.07
C PRO A 227 1.98 -18.36 19.33
N LEU A 228 1.46 -17.97 20.50
CA LEU A 228 1.57 -18.74 21.75
C LEU A 228 0.42 -19.74 21.90
N HIS A 229 -0.59 -19.68 21.03
CA HIS A 229 -1.69 -20.63 21.08
C HIS A 229 -1.20 -21.97 20.53
N THR A 230 -1.26 -23.02 21.33
CA THR A 230 -0.77 -24.37 21.01
C THR A 230 -1.60 -25.12 19.96
N ARG A 231 -2.65 -24.48 19.43
CA ARG A 231 -3.52 -25.06 18.41
C ARG A 231 -2.83 -24.99 17.05
N ALA A 232 -2.94 -26.07 16.27
CA ALA A 232 -2.49 -26.09 14.89
C ALA A 232 -3.18 -24.98 14.08
N LEU A 233 -2.48 -24.49 13.05
CA LEU A 233 -3.04 -23.57 12.05
C LEU A 233 -4.37 -24.11 11.49
N PRO A 234 -5.31 -23.22 11.13
CA PRO A 234 -6.61 -23.65 10.66
C PRO A 234 -6.53 -24.57 9.42
N SER A 235 -7.39 -25.56 9.42
CA SER A 235 -7.64 -26.47 8.30
C SER A 235 -8.23 -25.72 7.10
N SER A 236 -8.23 -26.37 5.93
CA SER A 236 -8.75 -25.73 4.71
C SER A 236 -10.24 -25.43 4.86
N SER A 237 -10.97 -26.34 5.51
CA SER A 237 -12.39 -26.20 5.79
C SER A 237 -12.68 -25.05 6.74
N GLU A 238 -11.89 -24.87 7.81
CA GLU A 238 -12.03 -23.72 8.72
C GLU A 238 -11.79 -22.39 7.99
N ILE A 239 -10.80 -22.33 7.08
CA ILE A 239 -10.56 -21.12 6.26
C ILE A 239 -11.74 -20.87 5.31
N LEU A 240 -12.23 -21.89 4.60
CA LEU A 240 -13.35 -21.75 3.68
C LEU A 240 -14.64 -21.33 4.41
N GLN A 241 -14.89 -21.88 5.59
CA GLN A 241 -16.02 -21.49 6.42
C GLN A 241 -15.91 -20.03 6.88
N TRP A 242 -14.71 -19.57 7.27
CA TRP A 242 -14.47 -18.17 7.61
C TRP A 242 -14.71 -17.23 6.42
N LEU A 243 -14.24 -17.59 5.21
CA LEU A 243 -14.49 -16.81 3.99
C LEU A 243 -15.98 -16.75 3.65
N LEU A 244 -16.71 -17.86 3.83
CA LEU A 244 -18.16 -17.88 3.66
C LEU A 244 -18.86 -16.93 4.65
N CYS A 245 -18.45 -16.94 5.93
CA CYS A 245 -18.96 -16.01 6.93
C CYS A 245 -18.69 -14.54 6.58
N LEU A 246 -17.50 -14.21 6.08
CA LEU A 246 -17.17 -12.85 5.61
C LEU A 246 -18.04 -12.45 4.42
N THR A 247 -18.26 -13.37 3.48
CA THR A 247 -19.13 -13.14 2.32
C THR A 247 -20.55 -12.83 2.77
N THR A 248 -21.10 -13.62 3.71
CA THR A 248 -22.44 -13.38 4.27
C THR A 248 -22.53 -12.03 4.98
N LYS A 249 -21.51 -11.62 5.75
CA LYS A 249 -21.48 -10.30 6.38
C LYS A 249 -21.56 -9.17 5.34
N VAL A 250 -20.75 -9.25 4.30
CA VAL A 250 -20.75 -8.24 3.21
C VAL A 250 -22.12 -8.19 2.51
N LEU A 251 -22.69 -9.36 2.18
CA LEU A 251 -23.95 -9.42 1.41
C LEU A 251 -25.19 -9.04 2.23
N CYS A 252 -25.24 -9.43 3.50
CA CYS A 252 -26.41 -9.24 4.35
C CYS A 252 -26.37 -7.95 5.15
N GLU A 253 -25.20 -7.55 5.66
CA GLU A 253 -25.06 -6.33 6.48
C GLU A 253 -24.64 -5.12 5.64
N GLY A 254 -23.83 -5.31 4.60
CA GLY A 254 -23.38 -4.22 3.72
C GLY A 254 -24.50 -3.56 2.92
N ARG A 255 -25.66 -4.24 2.77
CA ARG A 255 -26.87 -3.69 2.11
C ARG A 255 -27.80 -2.92 3.06
N LEU A 256 -27.61 -2.99 4.38
CA LEU A 256 -28.45 -2.31 5.38
C LEU A 256 -28.05 -0.84 5.61
N GLN A 257 -27.49 -0.19 4.57
CA GLN A 257 -27.07 1.21 4.60
C GLN A 257 -28.22 2.10 5.09
N GLY A 258 -28.04 2.76 6.24
CA GLY A 258 -28.99 3.72 6.82
C GLY A 258 -29.81 3.23 8.03
N MET A 259 -29.69 1.97 8.45
CA MET A 259 -30.33 1.50 9.70
C MET A 259 -29.31 1.51 10.85
N THR A 260 -29.67 2.18 11.95
CA THR A 260 -28.90 2.24 13.20
C THR A 260 -28.60 0.81 13.69
N GLY A 261 -27.36 0.34 13.59
CA GLY A 261 -26.95 -0.98 14.07
C GLY A 261 -25.81 -1.68 13.32
N ALA A 262 -25.37 -1.16 12.16
CA ALA A 262 -24.20 -1.72 11.46
C ALA A 262 -22.94 -1.59 12.32
N ARG A 263 -22.25 -2.71 12.59
CA ARG A 263 -21.01 -2.73 13.40
C ARG A 263 -19.77 -2.22 12.63
N ARG A 264 -19.89 -2.01 11.32
CA ARG A 264 -18.78 -1.70 10.40
C ARG A 264 -19.18 -0.58 9.45
N THR A 265 -18.18 0.18 9.01
CA THR A 265 -18.33 1.27 8.04
C THR A 265 -18.45 0.72 6.61
N ALA A 266 -18.90 1.52 5.64
CA ALA A 266 -19.03 1.03 4.27
C ALA A 266 -17.65 0.77 3.64
N THR A 267 -16.65 1.60 3.95
CA THR A 267 -15.24 1.35 3.64
C THR A 267 -14.75 -0.03 4.12
N GLU A 268 -15.08 -0.42 5.36
CA GLU A 268 -14.68 -1.74 5.89
C GLU A 268 -15.32 -2.90 5.09
N TYR A 269 -16.60 -2.79 4.72
CA TYR A 269 -17.26 -3.81 3.89
C TYR A 269 -16.67 -3.88 2.48
N GLN A 270 -16.35 -2.73 1.87
CA GLN A 270 -15.68 -2.68 0.58
C GLN A 270 -14.30 -3.35 0.65
N LEU A 271 -13.56 -3.13 1.73
CA LEU A 271 -12.25 -3.72 1.95
C LEU A 271 -12.32 -5.26 2.09
N ILE A 272 -13.33 -5.78 2.81
CA ILE A 272 -13.60 -7.22 2.89
C ILE A 272 -13.99 -7.77 1.51
N ALA A 273 -14.83 -7.06 0.75
CA ALA A 273 -15.22 -7.47 -0.60
C ALA A 273 -14.01 -7.54 -1.55
N CYS A 274 -13.11 -6.56 -1.50
CA CYS A 274 -11.86 -6.55 -2.26
C CYS A 274 -11.00 -7.78 -1.95
N PHE A 275 -10.85 -8.12 -0.67
CA PHE A 275 -10.14 -9.32 -0.25
C PHE A 275 -10.77 -10.60 -0.81
N LEU A 276 -12.09 -10.75 -0.68
CA LEU A 276 -12.81 -11.94 -1.15
C LEU A 276 -12.67 -12.16 -2.66
N GLN A 277 -12.62 -11.09 -3.48
CA GLN A 277 -12.45 -11.19 -4.93
C GLN A 277 -11.09 -11.77 -5.37
N ARG A 278 -10.06 -11.68 -4.52
CA ARG A 278 -8.72 -12.20 -4.82
C ARG A 278 -8.28 -13.33 -3.88
N ALA A 279 -9.12 -13.74 -2.94
CA ALA A 279 -8.76 -14.70 -1.91
C ALA A 279 -8.33 -16.04 -2.53
N LYS A 280 -7.11 -16.48 -2.21
CA LYS A 280 -6.57 -17.79 -2.57
C LYS A 280 -6.17 -18.51 -1.30
N LEU A 281 -6.60 -19.77 -1.17
CA LEU A 281 -6.28 -20.60 0.00
C LEU A 281 -4.77 -20.72 0.23
N SER A 282 -3.98 -20.82 -0.84
CA SER A 282 -2.51 -20.87 -0.78
C SER A 282 -1.91 -19.61 -0.15
N ILE A 283 -2.34 -18.42 -0.57
CA ILE A 283 -1.84 -17.15 -0.04
C ILE A 283 -2.28 -16.94 1.41
N ILE A 284 -3.53 -17.28 1.75
CA ILE A 284 -4.02 -17.20 3.13
C ILE A 284 -3.19 -18.10 4.05
N ARG A 285 -2.87 -19.34 3.62
CA ARG A 285 -2.01 -20.24 4.37
C ARG A 285 -0.60 -19.70 4.52
N GLN A 286 -0.02 -19.15 3.46
CA GLN A 286 1.30 -18.50 3.53
C GLN A 286 1.27 -17.35 4.52
N ALA A 287 0.26 -16.48 4.48
CA ALA A 287 0.11 -15.35 5.40
C ALA A 287 -0.05 -15.81 6.86
N LEU A 288 -0.87 -16.82 7.11
CA LEU A 288 -0.99 -17.42 8.45
C LEU A 288 0.34 -18.02 8.94
N ASN A 289 1.07 -18.74 8.08
CA ASN A 289 2.41 -19.23 8.41
C ASN A 289 3.35 -18.08 8.74
N TRP A 290 3.42 -17.04 7.90
CA TRP A 290 4.25 -15.87 8.13
C TRP A 290 3.92 -15.18 9.46
N ILE A 291 2.64 -15.06 9.83
CA ILE A 291 2.22 -14.49 11.12
C ILE A 291 2.84 -15.26 12.30
N HIS A 292 2.92 -16.60 12.22
CA HIS A 292 3.41 -17.45 13.31
C HIS A 292 4.91 -17.69 13.33
N VAL A 293 5.59 -17.60 12.18
CA VAL A 293 7.06 -17.64 12.12
C VAL A 293 7.58 -16.43 12.88
N ARG A 294 8.47 -16.64 13.86
CA ARG A 294 9.06 -15.56 14.67
C ARG A 294 10.26 -14.96 13.98
#